data_AF-A0A6C0I862-F1
#
_entry.id   AF-A0A6C0I862-F1
#
_cell.length_a   1.000
_cell.length_b   1.000
_cell.length_c   1.000
_cell.angle_alpha   90.00
_cell.angle_beta   90.00
_cell.angle_gamma   90.00
#
_symmetry.space_group_name_H-M   'P 1'
#
loop_
_entity.id
_entity.type
_entity.pdbx_description
1 polymer ?
#
loop_
_entity_poly.entity_id
_entity_poly.type
_entity_poly.pdbx_seq_one_letter_code
_entity_poly.pdbx_strand_id
1 'polypeptide(L)'
;MTKTRKNNHYSNIKTKTNLNNKTKTKRVFKKNDFYSGDGMVTKIWGPVAWTLLHTISFNYPVKPTLEQKHQYRDFILSLQNVLPCGTCRKNLTTNFKQLPLTMAEMESRDTFSRYIYNLHELVNRMLKKKSGLTYCDVRERYEHFRSRCTHEKPKLYPNFVKMDLNENKTSEKGCVEPLYGKKSKCIIKIVPQEEKGQTMQIDKKCVKTKIHHDLKNE
;
A
#
# COMPACT_ATOMS: atom_id res chain seq x y z
N MET A 1 66.72 -25.11 -53.42
CA MET A 1 66.25 -26.50 -53.65
C MET A 1 65.02 -26.74 -52.79
N THR A 2 63.81 -26.65 -53.37
CA THR A 2 62.84 -27.78 -53.56
C THR A 2 62.28 -28.32 -52.23
N LYS A 3 60.98 -28.47 -51.97
CA LYS A 3 59.78 -28.60 -52.81
C LYS A 3 58.55 -28.53 -51.87
N THR A 4 57.53 -27.79 -52.32
CA THR A 4 56.10 -28.16 -52.40
C THR A 4 55.27 -28.58 -51.16
N ARG A 5 54.27 -27.72 -50.88
CA ARG A 5 52.85 -27.95 -50.49
C ARG A 5 52.37 -29.37 -50.14
N LYS A 6 51.50 -29.43 -49.12
CA LYS A 6 50.14 -29.99 -49.26
C LYS A 6 49.13 -29.26 -48.37
N ASN A 7 48.11 -28.72 -49.03
CA ASN A 7 46.87 -28.20 -48.45
C ASN A 7 46.14 -29.31 -47.68
N ASN A 8 45.39 -28.95 -46.63
CA ASN A 8 44.10 -29.60 -46.44
C ASN A 8 43.01 -28.57 -46.18
N HIS A 9 42.04 -28.66 -47.07
CA HIS A 9 40.85 -27.86 -47.22
C HIS A 9 39.84 -28.36 -46.19
N TYR A 10 39.41 -27.55 -45.24
CA TYR A 10 38.09 -27.74 -44.63
C TYR A 10 37.34 -26.41 -44.55
N SER A 11 36.14 -26.50 -45.09
CA SER A 11 35.18 -25.48 -45.44
C SER A 11 34.69 -24.61 -44.28
N ASN A 12 34.42 -23.35 -44.62
CA ASN A 12 33.53 -22.43 -43.95
C ASN A 12 32.30 -23.10 -43.32
N ILE A 13 32.15 -22.96 -42.01
CA ILE A 13 30.83 -22.88 -41.36
C ILE A 13 30.79 -21.55 -40.62
N LYS A 14 30.23 -20.53 -41.27
CA LYS A 14 29.84 -19.27 -40.62
C LYS A 14 28.64 -19.56 -39.74
N THR A 15 28.87 -19.92 -38.48
CA THR A 15 27.83 -19.82 -37.46
C THR A 15 27.61 -18.33 -37.16
N LYS A 16 26.65 -17.73 -37.87
CA LYS A 16 26.00 -16.49 -37.43
C LYS A 16 25.25 -16.79 -36.14
N THR A 17 25.93 -16.75 -35.01
CA THR A 17 25.26 -16.64 -33.72
C THR A 17 24.71 -15.21 -33.64
N ASN A 18 23.39 -15.10 -33.86
CA ASN A 18 22.61 -13.93 -33.49
C ASN A 18 22.81 -13.70 -31.99
N LEU A 19 23.80 -12.89 -31.64
CA LEU A 19 23.94 -12.32 -30.31
C LEU A 19 22.69 -11.46 -30.09
N ASN A 20 21.76 -12.01 -29.32
CA ASN A 20 20.59 -11.35 -28.78
C ASN A 20 20.96 -9.92 -28.37
N ASN A 21 20.53 -8.95 -29.18
CA ASN A 21 20.53 -7.53 -28.83
C ASN A 21 19.57 -7.34 -27.66
N LYS A 22 20.03 -7.64 -26.45
CA LYS A 22 19.44 -7.10 -25.23
C LYS A 22 19.63 -5.60 -25.32
N THR A 23 18.59 -4.90 -25.75
CA THR A 23 18.51 -3.44 -25.66
C THR A 23 18.87 -3.05 -24.24
N LYS A 24 20.08 -2.51 -24.02
CA LYS A 24 20.49 -1.97 -22.73
C LYS A 24 19.50 -0.87 -22.40
N THR A 25 18.60 -1.12 -21.45
CA THR A 25 17.70 -0.10 -20.93
C THR A 25 18.56 1.05 -20.42
N LYS A 26 18.51 2.21 -21.07
CA LYS A 26 19.29 3.39 -20.68
C LYS A 26 18.81 3.83 -19.29
N ARG A 27 19.59 3.52 -18.26
CA ARG A 27 19.31 3.96 -16.88
C ARG A 27 19.64 5.44 -16.78
N VAL A 28 18.76 6.20 -16.14
CA VAL A 28 18.93 7.65 -15.93
C VAL A 28 19.98 7.94 -14.85
N PHE A 29 19.97 7.14 -13.77
CA PHE A 29 20.84 7.31 -12.62
C PHE A 29 22.17 6.58 -12.75
N LYS A 30 23.24 7.20 -12.25
CA LYS A 30 24.59 6.65 -12.11
C LYS A 30 24.74 5.96 -10.75
N LYS A 31 25.82 5.18 -10.60
CA LYS A 31 26.11 4.44 -9.37
C LYS A 31 26.15 5.34 -8.13
N ASN A 32 26.77 6.52 -8.23
CA ASN A 32 26.92 7.44 -7.10
C ASN A 32 25.58 8.03 -6.62
N ASP A 33 24.59 8.15 -7.50
CA ASP A 33 23.27 8.68 -7.14
C ASP A 33 22.54 7.76 -6.14
N PHE A 34 22.83 6.45 -6.15
CA PHE A 34 22.26 5.48 -5.20
C PHE A 34 22.85 5.55 -3.78
N TYR A 35 23.96 6.28 -3.59
CA TYR A 35 24.60 6.47 -2.29
C TYR A 35 24.34 7.86 -1.70
N SER A 36 23.39 8.62 -2.27
CA SER A 36 22.99 9.91 -1.68
C SER A 36 22.36 9.70 -0.30
N GLY A 37 22.62 10.63 0.62
CA GLY A 37 21.94 10.70 1.92
C GLY A 37 20.60 11.43 1.88
N ASP A 38 20.13 11.79 0.68
CA ASP A 38 18.94 12.60 0.50
C ASP A 38 17.66 11.81 0.83
N GLY A 39 16.68 12.53 1.38
CA GLY A 39 15.37 11.97 1.65
C GLY A 39 14.53 11.78 0.38
N MET A 40 13.54 10.91 0.46
CA MET A 40 12.57 10.74 -0.62
C MET A 40 11.56 11.89 -0.65
N VAL A 41 11.12 12.28 -1.85
CA VAL A 41 10.13 13.36 -2.04
C VAL A 41 8.85 13.07 -1.24
N THR A 42 8.54 13.94 -0.28
CA THR A 42 7.46 13.74 0.71
C THR A 42 6.07 13.62 0.10
N LYS A 43 5.85 14.24 -1.07
CA LYS A 43 4.58 14.15 -1.81
C LYS A 43 4.32 12.77 -2.42
N ILE A 44 5.35 11.94 -2.61
CA ILE A 44 5.23 10.59 -3.15
C ILE A 44 4.89 9.59 -2.06
N TRP A 45 5.69 9.53 -1.00
CA TRP A 45 5.55 8.50 0.03
C TRP A 45 4.63 8.91 1.20
N GLY A 46 4.51 10.21 1.50
CA GLY A 46 3.73 10.71 2.65
C GLY A 46 2.26 10.28 2.61
N PRO A 47 1.53 10.51 1.51
CA PRO A 47 0.20 9.96 1.28
C PRO A 47 0.04 8.47 1.55
N VAL A 48 0.98 7.67 1.04
CA VAL A 48 0.95 6.20 1.14
C VAL A 48 1.20 5.78 2.59
N ALA A 49 2.15 6.43 3.27
CA ALA A 49 2.40 6.20 4.68
C ALA A 49 1.18 6.52 5.54
N TRP A 50 0.52 7.67 5.33
CA TRP A 50 -0.71 7.99 6.06
C TRP A 50 -1.83 6.99 5.78
N THR A 51 -1.97 6.54 4.53
CA THR A 51 -2.95 5.50 4.16
C THR A 51 -2.69 4.21 4.94
N LEU A 52 -1.42 3.79 5.03
CA LEU A 52 -1.01 2.63 5.81
C LEU A 52 -1.30 2.82 7.31
N LEU A 53 -0.92 3.96 7.89
CA LEU A 53 -1.12 4.23 9.32
C LEU A 53 -2.60 4.25 9.71
N HIS A 54 -3.46 4.88 8.90
CA HIS A 54 -4.90 4.83 9.10
C HIS A 54 -5.44 3.41 8.95
N THR A 55 -4.98 2.65 7.96
CA THR A 55 -5.41 1.25 7.78
C THR A 55 -5.03 0.39 8.99
N ILE A 56 -3.80 0.53 9.49
CA ILE A 56 -3.32 -0.16 10.70
C ILE A 56 -4.19 0.22 11.91
N SER A 57 -4.49 1.51 12.07
CA SER A 57 -5.23 1.99 13.24
C SER A 57 -6.69 1.56 13.23
N PHE A 58 -7.37 1.58 12.07
CA PHE A 58 -8.72 1.05 11.93
C PHE A 58 -8.76 -0.48 12.01
N ASN A 59 -7.66 -1.19 11.76
CA ASN A 59 -7.60 -2.64 11.97
C ASN A 59 -7.16 -3.07 13.38
N TYR A 60 -6.73 -2.13 14.22
CA TYR A 60 -6.33 -2.41 15.60
C TYR A 60 -7.45 -3.18 16.36
N PRO A 61 -7.14 -4.13 17.27
CA PRO A 61 -8.17 -4.88 17.97
C PRO A 61 -9.12 -3.98 18.78
N VAL A 62 -10.38 -4.37 18.86
CA VAL A 62 -11.36 -3.65 19.71
C VAL A 62 -10.99 -3.78 21.19
N LYS A 63 -10.52 -4.97 21.58
CA LYS A 63 -10.01 -5.29 22.91
C LYS A 63 -8.58 -5.83 22.78
N PRO A 64 -7.56 -4.97 22.70
CA PRO A 64 -6.18 -5.38 22.50
C PRO A 64 -5.58 -5.98 23.77
N THR A 65 -4.70 -6.97 23.62
CA THR A 65 -3.86 -7.48 24.70
C THR A 65 -2.77 -6.46 25.06
N LEU A 66 -2.18 -6.59 26.26
CA LEU A 66 -1.08 -5.71 26.68
C LEU A 66 0.08 -5.72 25.67
N GLU A 67 0.44 -6.90 25.18
CA GLU A 67 1.48 -7.07 24.16
C GLU A 67 1.13 -6.32 22.86
N GLN A 68 -0.12 -6.43 22.38
CA GLN A 68 -0.58 -5.68 21.21
C GLN A 68 -0.54 -4.17 21.44
N LYS A 69 -0.85 -3.69 22.66
CA LYS A 69 -0.71 -2.27 23.02
C LYS A 69 0.74 -1.81 22.86
N HIS A 70 1.71 -2.56 23.39
CA HIS A 70 3.13 -2.23 23.27
C HIS A 70 3.63 -2.27 21.81
N GLN A 71 3.35 -3.35 21.08
CA GLN A 71 3.79 -3.51 19.69
C GLN A 71 3.35 -2.35 18.78
N TYR A 72 2.06 -1.97 18.86
CA TYR A 72 1.53 -0.88 18.03
C TYR A 72 2.07 0.48 18.46
N ARG A 73 2.21 0.71 19.77
CA ARG A 73 2.78 1.95 20.30
C ARG A 73 4.22 2.13 19.84
N ASP A 74 5.04 1.10 20.00
CA ASP A 74 6.47 1.14 19.67
C ASP A 74 6.69 1.25 18.17
N PHE A 75 5.81 0.63 17.36
CA PHE A 75 5.79 0.84 15.92
C PHE A 75 5.58 2.32 15.56
N ILE A 76 4.58 2.99 16.15
CA ILE A 76 4.30 4.41 15.88
C ILE A 76 5.46 5.30 16.36
N LEU A 77 5.99 5.05 17.56
CA LEU A 77 7.10 5.83 18.09
C LEU A 77 8.39 5.66 17.25
N SER A 78 8.62 4.45 16.72
CA SER A 78 9.78 4.18 15.87
C SER A 78 9.78 4.97 14.55
N LEU A 79 8.63 5.46 14.09
CA LEU A 79 8.55 6.28 12.88
C LEU A 79 9.47 7.50 12.97
N GLN A 80 9.66 8.09 14.15
CA GLN A 80 10.57 9.24 14.33
C GLN A 80 12.03 8.93 13.93
N ASN A 81 12.40 7.65 13.82
CA ASN A 81 13.75 7.21 13.46
C ASN A 81 13.88 6.82 11.99
N VAL A 82 12.80 6.37 11.34
CA VAL A 82 12.86 5.67 10.04
C VAL A 82 12.18 6.39 8.88
N LEU A 83 11.44 7.49 9.12
CA LEU A 83 10.83 8.24 8.01
C LEU A 83 11.90 8.68 7.00
N PRO A 84 11.67 8.57 5.68
CA PRO A 84 12.67 8.85 4.64
C PRO A 84 12.80 10.37 4.37
N CYS A 85 12.88 11.16 5.45
CA CYS A 85 13.00 12.61 5.46
C CYS A 85 13.53 13.06 6.83
N GLY A 86 14.74 13.62 6.87
CA GLY A 86 15.41 14.00 8.13
C GLY A 86 14.65 15.05 8.95
N THR A 87 14.11 16.08 8.30
CA THR A 87 13.28 17.10 8.98
C THR A 87 11.97 16.52 9.49
N CYS A 88 11.36 15.60 8.74
CA CYS A 88 10.11 14.94 9.13
C CYS A 88 10.30 14.12 10.41
N ARG A 89 11.44 13.43 10.54
CA ARG A 89 11.84 12.71 11.76
C ARG A 89 11.90 13.62 12.99
N LYS A 90 12.65 14.72 12.88
CA LYS A 90 12.78 15.74 13.95
C LYS A 90 11.42 16.33 14.33
N ASN A 91 10.61 16.68 13.34
CA ASN A 91 9.28 17.23 13.57
C ASN A 91 8.35 16.22 14.26
N LEU A 92 8.43 14.94 13.89
CA LEU A 92 7.61 13.90 14.51
C LEU A 92 7.96 13.71 15.99
N THR A 93 9.24 13.77 16.36
CA THR A 93 9.66 13.79 17.78
C THR A 93 9.04 14.96 18.53
N THR A 94 9.01 16.17 17.95
CA THR A 94 8.33 17.33 18.55
C THR A 94 6.82 17.12 18.64
N ASN A 95 6.21 16.52 17.62
CA ASN A 95 4.78 16.21 17.61
C ASN A 95 4.40 15.24 18.73
N PHE A 96 5.23 14.22 19.00
CA PHE A 96 5.01 13.32 20.14
C PHE A 96 5.15 14.00 21.50
N LYS A 97 5.86 15.13 21.60
CA LYS A 97 5.85 15.95 22.83
C LYS A 97 4.55 16.75 22.97
N GLN A 98 4.00 17.25 21.86
CA GLN A 98 2.75 18.02 21.86
C GLN A 98 1.49 17.14 21.97
N LEU A 99 1.55 15.94 21.39
CA LEU A 99 0.51 14.93 21.40
C LEU A 99 1.14 13.59 21.83
N PRO A 100 1.33 13.37 23.14
CA PRO A 100 1.96 12.14 23.63
C PRO A 100 1.14 10.89 23.32
N LEU A 101 1.81 9.83 22.86
CA LEU A 101 1.21 8.50 22.72
C LEU A 101 1.37 7.72 24.04
N THR A 102 0.36 7.77 24.89
CA THR A 102 0.34 7.04 26.16
C THR A 102 -0.44 5.74 26.02
N MET A 103 -0.54 4.96 27.10
CA MET A 103 -1.32 3.73 27.09
C MET A 103 -2.83 3.98 27.04
N ALA A 104 -3.30 5.20 27.36
CA ALA A 104 -4.71 5.57 27.24
C ALA A 104 -5.18 5.53 25.79
N GLU A 105 -4.34 6.00 24.86
CA GLU A 105 -4.63 5.95 23.43
C GLU A 105 -4.61 4.52 22.88
N MET A 106 -3.93 3.59 23.56
CA MET A 106 -3.86 2.18 23.16
C MET A 106 -5.01 1.33 23.71
N GLU A 107 -6.01 1.93 24.37
CA GLU A 107 -7.07 1.16 25.05
C GLU A 107 -7.94 0.34 24.09
N SER A 108 -8.24 0.89 22.91
CA SER A 108 -9.09 0.24 21.92
C SER A 108 -8.79 0.73 20.51
N ARG A 109 -9.40 0.08 19.52
CA ARG A 109 -9.45 0.59 18.13
C ARG A 109 -9.85 2.05 18.05
N ASP A 110 -10.86 2.49 18.81
CA ASP A 110 -11.37 3.86 18.72
C ASP A 110 -10.35 4.87 19.26
N THR A 111 -9.76 4.62 20.43
CA THR A 111 -8.76 5.52 21.01
C THR A 111 -7.51 5.62 20.12
N PHE A 112 -7.05 4.49 19.59
CA PHE A 112 -5.83 4.45 18.77
C PHE A 112 -6.03 5.09 17.40
N SER A 113 -7.15 4.80 16.73
CA SER A 113 -7.46 5.42 15.43
C SER A 113 -7.72 6.92 15.54
N ARG A 114 -8.33 7.39 16.64
CA ARG A 114 -8.43 8.83 16.93
C ARG A 114 -7.06 9.47 17.14
N TYR A 115 -6.15 8.82 17.84
CA TYR A 115 -4.79 9.34 18.00
C TYR A 115 -4.10 9.53 16.64
N ILE A 116 -4.16 8.53 15.75
CA ILE A 116 -3.57 8.63 14.40
C ILE A 116 -4.22 9.73 13.57
N TYR A 117 -5.54 9.91 13.68
CA TYR A 117 -6.25 11.04 13.07
C TYR A 117 -5.76 12.39 13.62
N ASN A 118 -5.69 12.55 14.95
CA ASN A 118 -5.25 13.79 15.58
C ASN A 118 -3.79 14.13 15.24
N LEU A 119 -2.92 13.11 15.17
CA LEU A 119 -1.54 13.27 14.73
C LEU A 119 -1.45 13.73 13.27
N HIS A 120 -2.28 13.17 12.39
CA HIS A 120 -2.34 13.59 10.98
C HIS A 120 -2.82 15.04 10.86
N GLU A 121 -3.84 15.44 11.62
CA GLU A 121 -4.35 16.82 11.62
C GLU A 121 -3.36 17.82 12.25
N LEU A 122 -2.60 17.41 13.28
CA LEU A 122 -1.48 18.19 13.82
C LEU A 122 -0.44 18.48 12.73
N VAL A 123 -0.01 17.46 11.99
CA VAL A 123 0.94 17.62 10.88
C VAL A 123 0.35 18.48 9.76
N ASN A 124 -0.94 18.31 9.42
CA ASN A 124 -1.61 19.15 8.44
C ASN A 124 -1.58 20.62 8.85
N ARG A 125 -1.89 20.94 10.11
CA ARG A 125 -1.83 22.31 10.64
C ARG A 125 -0.42 22.89 10.56
N MET A 126 0.62 22.13 10.93
CA MET A 126 2.02 22.57 10.79
C MET A 126 2.39 22.91 9.33
N LEU A 127 1.88 22.12 8.38
CA LEU A 127 2.10 22.32 6.95
C LEU A 127 1.11 23.32 6.31
N LYS A 128 0.28 23.99 7.12
CA LYS A 128 -0.78 24.92 6.67
C LYS A 128 -1.75 24.28 5.67
N LYS A 129 -2.01 22.97 5.83
CA LYS A 129 -2.98 22.19 5.06
C LYS A 129 -4.27 22.02 5.85
N LYS A 130 -5.37 21.84 5.13
CA LYS A 130 -6.67 21.47 5.71
C LYS A 130 -7.15 20.19 5.04
N SER A 131 -7.50 19.18 5.85
CA SER A 131 -8.11 17.94 5.36
C SER A 131 -9.57 18.18 4.93
N GLY A 132 -10.30 18.98 5.71
CA GLY A 132 -11.75 19.19 5.56
C GLY A 132 -12.58 17.97 5.95
N LEU A 133 -12.02 17.01 6.68
CA LEU A 133 -12.68 15.76 7.05
C LEU A 133 -12.73 15.62 8.56
N THR A 134 -13.87 15.18 9.09
CA THR A 134 -13.99 14.77 10.48
C THR A 134 -13.41 13.37 10.69
N TYR A 135 -13.15 12.99 11.94
CA TYR A 135 -12.78 11.60 12.26
C TYR A 135 -13.83 10.59 11.74
N CYS A 136 -15.12 10.93 11.83
CA CYS A 136 -16.20 10.08 11.33
C CYS A 136 -16.12 9.86 9.82
N ASP A 137 -15.81 10.91 9.04
CA ASP A 137 -15.64 10.81 7.59
C ASP A 137 -14.45 9.91 7.22
N VAL A 138 -13.35 10.06 7.97
CA VAL A 138 -12.15 9.23 7.77
C VAL A 138 -12.45 7.78 8.13
N ARG A 139 -13.10 7.54 9.27
CA ARG A 139 -13.51 6.18 9.69
C ARG A 139 -14.38 5.51 8.65
N GLU A 140 -15.46 6.15 8.22
CA GLU A 140 -16.41 5.59 7.23
C GLU A 140 -15.69 5.19 5.94
N ARG A 141 -14.83 6.10 5.45
CA ARG A 141 -14.01 5.91 4.26
C ARG A 141 -13.12 4.67 4.32
N TYR A 142 -12.48 4.38 5.46
CA TYR A 142 -11.67 3.17 5.61
C TYR A 142 -12.50 1.92 5.91
N GLU A 143 -13.65 2.04 6.57
CA GLU A 143 -14.56 0.93 6.85
C GLU A 143 -15.17 0.31 5.58
N HIS A 144 -15.32 1.07 4.49
CA HIS A 144 -15.69 0.52 3.18
C HIS A 144 -14.71 -0.53 2.64
N PHE A 145 -13.46 -0.53 3.12
CA PHE A 145 -12.43 -1.48 2.71
C PHE A 145 -12.22 -2.63 3.69
N ARG A 146 -12.96 -2.68 4.80
CA ARG A 146 -12.85 -3.78 5.76
C ARG A 146 -13.26 -5.09 5.10
N SER A 147 -12.37 -6.08 5.16
CA SER A 147 -12.67 -7.45 4.76
C SER A 147 -13.80 -8.00 5.63
N ARG A 148 -14.81 -8.61 4.99
CA ARG A 148 -15.91 -9.27 5.68
C ARG A 148 -15.99 -10.67 5.12
N CYS A 149 -15.73 -11.66 5.95
CA CYS A 149 -15.84 -13.05 5.52
C CYS A 149 -17.34 -13.35 5.35
N THR A 150 -17.79 -13.60 4.12
CA THR A 150 -19.17 -14.04 3.84
C THR A 150 -19.25 -15.54 4.12
N HIS A 151 -20.12 -15.97 5.03
CA HIS A 151 -20.40 -17.39 5.24
C HIS A 151 -21.31 -17.99 4.14
N GLU A 152 -21.84 -17.15 3.25
CA GLU A 152 -22.68 -17.58 2.14
C GLU A 152 -21.83 -17.85 0.89
N LYS A 153 -22.03 -19.04 0.31
CA LYS A 153 -21.45 -19.39 -0.99
C LYS A 153 -21.89 -18.33 -2.02
N PRO A 154 -20.98 -17.68 -2.74
CA PRO A 154 -21.36 -16.70 -3.75
C PRO A 154 -22.24 -17.38 -4.80
N LYS A 155 -23.42 -16.81 -5.09
CA LYS A 155 -24.21 -17.21 -6.26
C LYS A 155 -23.38 -16.84 -7.50
N LEU A 156 -22.65 -17.82 -8.04
CA LEU A 156 -21.95 -17.68 -9.31
C LEU A 156 -22.97 -17.34 -10.40
N TYR A 157 -22.68 -16.32 -11.19
CA TYR A 157 -23.42 -16.05 -12.42
C TYR A 157 -23.28 -17.28 -13.36
N PRO A 158 -24.34 -17.70 -14.08
CA PRO A 158 -24.37 -19.03 -14.73
C PRO A 158 -23.32 -19.26 -15.84
N ASN A 159 -22.64 -18.22 -16.32
CA ASN A 159 -21.87 -18.30 -17.58
C ASN A 159 -20.35 -18.10 -17.45
N PHE A 160 -19.76 -18.27 -16.27
CA PHE A 160 -18.29 -18.38 -16.18
C PHE A 160 -17.86 -19.83 -16.31
N VAL A 161 -17.29 -20.15 -17.47
CA VAL A 161 -16.60 -21.40 -17.80
C VAL A 161 -15.65 -21.76 -16.65
N LYS A 162 -15.84 -22.95 -16.08
CA LYS A 162 -14.93 -23.51 -15.07
C LYS A 162 -13.55 -23.65 -15.72
N MET A 163 -12.60 -22.86 -15.27
CA MET A 163 -11.19 -23.10 -15.55
C MET A 163 -10.72 -24.10 -14.50
N ASP A 164 -10.31 -25.30 -14.96
CA ASP A 164 -9.84 -26.39 -14.12
C ASP A 164 -8.77 -25.90 -13.13
N LEU A 165 -9.10 -26.00 -11.84
CA LEU A 165 -8.15 -25.82 -10.76
C LEU A 165 -7.40 -27.13 -10.59
N ASN A 166 -6.21 -27.19 -11.18
CA ASN A 166 -5.19 -28.14 -10.74
C ASN A 166 -4.90 -27.85 -9.26
N GLU A 167 -5.25 -28.82 -8.41
CA GLU A 167 -5.02 -28.85 -6.96
C GLU A 167 -3.51 -28.86 -6.66
N ASN A 168 -2.83 -27.72 -6.74
CA ASN A 168 -1.49 -27.53 -6.15
C ASN A 168 -1.10 -26.04 -6.07
N LYS A 169 -2.02 -25.20 -5.60
CA LYS A 169 -1.69 -23.85 -5.11
C LYS A 169 -2.44 -23.60 -3.81
N THR A 170 -1.71 -23.60 -2.70
CA THR A 170 -2.16 -23.10 -1.41
C THR A 170 -2.36 -21.58 -1.51
N SER A 171 -3.44 -21.13 -2.16
CA SER A 171 -3.85 -19.74 -2.07
C SER A 171 -4.34 -19.47 -0.65
N GLU A 172 -3.71 -18.52 0.04
CA GLU A 172 -4.10 -18.10 1.38
C GLU A 172 -5.62 -17.84 1.44
N LYS A 173 -6.31 -18.51 2.36
CA LYS A 173 -7.75 -18.30 2.66
C LYS A 173 -7.95 -16.97 3.42
N GLY A 174 -7.35 -15.89 2.93
CA GLY A 174 -7.58 -14.55 3.47
C GLY A 174 -8.99 -14.09 3.12
N CYS A 175 -9.63 -13.30 3.99
CA CYS A 175 -10.93 -12.69 3.71
C CYS A 175 -10.79 -11.62 2.60
N VAL A 176 -10.64 -12.05 1.36
CA VAL A 176 -10.58 -11.22 0.14
C VAL A 176 -11.95 -11.09 -0.54
N GLU A 177 -12.98 -11.69 0.05
CA GLU A 177 -14.33 -11.72 -0.51
C GLU A 177 -15.15 -10.56 0.06
N PRO A 178 -15.70 -9.69 -0.80
CA PRO A 178 -16.52 -8.59 -0.34
C PRO A 178 -17.92 -9.06 0.09
N LEU A 179 -18.40 -8.57 1.24
CA LEU A 179 -19.84 -8.46 1.48
C LEU A 179 -20.39 -7.58 0.34
N TYR A 180 -21.24 -8.15 -0.51
CA TYR A 180 -21.98 -7.53 -1.63
C TYR A 180 -21.28 -6.35 -2.34
N GLY A 181 -20.78 -6.57 -3.58
CA GLY A 181 -20.24 -5.53 -4.48
C GLY A 181 -18.93 -5.91 -5.17
N LYS A 182 -18.42 -5.06 -6.08
CA LYS A 182 -17.18 -5.35 -6.85
C LYS A 182 -15.96 -5.47 -5.94
N LYS A 183 -15.02 -6.37 -6.29
CA LYS A 183 -13.70 -6.45 -5.64
C LYS A 183 -12.94 -5.14 -5.87
N SER A 184 -12.52 -4.50 -4.79
CA SER A 184 -11.75 -3.25 -4.82
C SER A 184 -10.25 -3.55 -4.82
N LYS A 185 -9.46 -2.77 -5.56
CA LYS A 185 -7.99 -2.80 -5.50
C LYS A 185 -7.45 -1.38 -5.41
N CYS A 186 -6.30 -1.21 -4.76
CA CYS A 186 -5.60 0.08 -4.70
C CYS A 186 -4.75 0.29 -5.97
N ILE A 187 -4.76 1.51 -6.52
CA ILE A 187 -3.89 1.94 -7.62
C ILE A 187 -3.12 3.17 -7.13
N ILE A 188 -1.79 3.12 -7.19
CA ILE A 188 -0.92 4.26 -6.88
C ILE A 188 -0.61 4.99 -8.20
N LYS A 189 -1.09 6.24 -8.34
CA LYS A 189 -0.86 7.09 -9.50
C LYS A 189 0.07 8.24 -9.10
N ILE A 190 1.22 8.36 -9.77
CA ILE A 190 2.13 9.50 -9.62
C ILE A 190 1.79 10.52 -10.72
N VAL A 191 1.56 11.76 -10.33
CA VAL A 191 1.12 12.86 -11.21
C VAL A 191 1.99 14.10 -10.99
N PRO A 192 2.09 15.01 -11.98
CA PRO A 192 2.70 16.33 -11.79
C PRO A 192 2.06 17.09 -10.63
N GLN A 193 2.83 17.96 -9.99
CA GLN A 193 2.40 18.67 -8.79
C GLN A 193 1.22 19.63 -9.05
N GLU A 194 1.05 20.05 -10.30
CA GLU A 194 0.03 20.98 -10.78
C GLU A 194 -1.32 20.29 -10.98
N GLU A 195 -1.37 18.95 -11.07
CA GLU A 195 -2.61 18.19 -11.23
C GLU A 195 -3.46 18.35 -9.96
N LYS A 196 -4.65 18.94 -10.13
CA LYS A 196 -5.61 19.13 -9.05
C LYS A 196 -6.34 17.82 -8.79
N GLY A 197 -6.39 17.39 -7.53
CA GLY A 197 -7.15 16.20 -7.14
C GLY A 197 -6.99 15.85 -5.67
N GLN A 198 -7.88 14.99 -5.18
CA GLN A 198 -7.71 14.38 -3.86
C GLN A 198 -6.67 13.27 -3.92
N THR A 199 -5.92 13.13 -2.82
CA THR A 199 -4.90 12.09 -2.64
C THR A 199 -5.47 10.68 -2.76
N MET A 200 -6.65 10.45 -2.20
CA MET A 200 -7.35 9.18 -2.30
C MET A 200 -8.63 9.37 -3.10
N GLN A 201 -8.78 8.57 -4.15
CA GLN A 201 -9.92 8.60 -5.04
C GLN A 201 -10.58 7.22 -4.99
N ILE A 202 -11.83 7.19 -4.56
CA ILE A 202 -12.60 5.95 -4.43
C ILE A 202 -13.67 5.96 -5.53
N ASP A 203 -13.65 4.96 -6.41
CA ASP A 203 -14.73 4.76 -7.38
C ASP A 203 -16.04 4.53 -6.62
N LYS A 204 -17.13 5.20 -7.02
CA LYS A 204 -18.46 5.04 -6.41
C LYS A 204 -18.90 3.56 -6.39
N LYS A 205 -18.45 2.74 -7.34
CA LYS A 205 -18.73 1.30 -7.41
C LYS A 205 -18.04 0.48 -6.31
N CYS A 206 -17.03 1.06 -5.67
CA CYS A 206 -16.28 0.45 -4.56
C CYS A 206 -16.84 0.86 -3.19
N VAL A 207 -17.73 1.86 -3.14
CA VAL A 207 -18.44 2.28 -1.92
C VAL A 207 -19.51 1.24 -1.61
N LYS A 208 -19.52 0.74 -0.36
CA LYS A 208 -20.47 -0.29 0.10
C LYS A 208 -21.73 0.38 0.62
N THR A 209 -22.90 -0.11 0.20
CA THR A 209 -24.21 0.31 0.73
C THR A 209 -24.82 -0.81 1.57
N LYS A 210 -25.53 -0.45 2.66
CA LYS A 210 -26.37 -1.40 3.39
C LYS A 210 -27.67 -1.58 2.60
N ILE A 211 -28.05 -2.82 2.30
CA ILE A 211 -29.40 -3.12 1.82
C ILE A 211 -30.27 -3.19 3.08
N HIS A 212 -31.24 -2.28 3.22
CA HIS A 212 -32.30 -2.47 4.20
C HIS A 212 -33.20 -3.59 3.67
N HIS A 213 -33.14 -4.76 4.30
CA HIS A 213 -34.24 -5.71 4.19
C HIS A 213 -35.36 -5.13 5.05
N ASP A 214 -36.30 -4.43 4.42
CA ASP A 214 -37.58 -4.16 5.03
C ASP A 214 -38.22 -5.53 5.30
N LEU A 215 -38.27 -5.90 6.57
CA LEU A 215 -39.14 -6.97 7.06
C LEU A 215 -40.58 -6.50 6.89
N LYS A 216 -41.12 -6.63 5.67
CA LYS A 216 -42.56 -6.79 5.48
C LYS A 216 -42.90 -8.22 5.86
N ASN A 217 -43.21 -8.43 7.14
CA ASN A 217 -43.96 -9.61 7.56
C ASN A 217 -45.43 -9.20 7.53
N GLU A 218 -46.15 -9.71 6.54
CA GLU A 218 -47.58 -10.02 6.63
C GLU A 218 -47.78 -11.20 7.60
#